data_AF-A0AAN8QU32-F1
#
_entry.id   AF-A0AAN8QU32-F1
#
_cell.length_a   1.000
_cell.length_b   1.000
_cell.length_c   1.000
_cell.angle_alpha   90.00
_cell.angle_beta   90.00
_cell.angle_gamma   90.00
#
_symmetry.space_group_name_H-M   'P 1'
#
loop_
_entity.id
_entity.type
_entity.pdbx_description
1 polymer ?
#
loop_
_entity_poly.entity_id
_entity_poly.type
_entity_poly.pdbx_seq_one_letter_code
_entity_poly.pdbx_strand_id
1 'polypeptide(L)'
;MRAEENSKTHPFTSHISLVNGRWTVKRNGGLQLPETHHHEEETEQNIAQRGGRNHLPQGVTLDMTPSTLGIRLSSPSPSSRLCVGIPPCPDYFGLTPDTPLLPPGTFSSVITTFSSVFTAWQTTMGCRQSSEEKEAARRSRRIDRHLRSESQRQRREIKLLLLGTSNSGKSTIVKQMKIIHSGGFNLDACKEYKPLILYNAIDSLTRIIRALATLKIDFHNPDRAYDAVQLFALTGPAESKGEITEELQGVMKRLWADSGVQECFCRSNEYHLEDNTAYYLNDLDRISSNEFIPTVEDILCSRDMTTGIVENKFTFKELTFKMVDVGGQRSERKKWIHCFEGVTAIIFCVELSGYDLKLYEDNQTSRMAESLRLFDSICNNNWFTNTSLILFLNKKDLLAEKIKRIPLTVCFADYRGQNTYEEAAVYVQRQFEDLNRNKETKEIYSHFTCATDTSNIQFVFDAVTDVIIQNNLKYIGLC
;
A
#
# COMPACT_ATOMS: atom_id res chain seq x y z
N MET A 1 -46.31 -62.34 -32.18
CA MET A 1 -45.52 -62.36 -30.93
C MET A 1 -44.10 -61.97 -31.30
N ARG A 2 -43.70 -60.70 -31.10
CA ARG A 2 -42.72 -60.24 -30.07
C ARG A 2 -41.45 -61.10 -30.04
N ALA A 3 -40.22 -60.58 -30.15
CA ALA A 3 -39.71 -59.21 -30.16
C ALA A 3 -38.32 -59.17 -30.84
N GLU A 4 -38.02 -58.08 -31.54
CA GLU A 4 -36.65 -57.67 -31.94
C GLU A 4 -36.16 -56.58 -30.98
N GLU A 5 -34.99 -56.78 -30.39
CA GLU A 5 -34.25 -55.75 -29.65
C GLU A 5 -33.48 -54.87 -30.64
N ASN A 6 -33.78 -53.58 -30.65
CA ASN A 6 -33.07 -52.58 -31.43
C ASN A 6 -32.57 -51.50 -30.45
N SER A 7 -31.27 -51.51 -30.13
CA SER A 7 -30.65 -50.47 -29.31
C SER A 7 -30.29 -49.26 -30.19
N LYS A 8 -30.96 -48.14 -29.96
CA LYS A 8 -30.56 -46.83 -30.49
C LYS A 8 -30.13 -45.95 -29.32
N THR A 9 -28.83 -45.75 -29.18
CA THR A 9 -28.24 -44.72 -28.30
C THR A 9 -28.40 -43.35 -28.97
N HIS A 10 -29.19 -42.46 -28.36
CA HIS A 10 -29.22 -41.04 -28.71
C HIS A 10 -28.13 -40.30 -27.91
N PRO A 11 -27.34 -39.38 -28.51
CA PRO A 11 -26.41 -38.54 -27.75
C PRO A 11 -27.22 -37.49 -26.96
N PHE A 12 -27.01 -37.45 -25.65
CA PHE A 12 -27.55 -36.39 -24.80
C PHE A 12 -26.74 -35.11 -25.02
N THR A 13 -27.24 -34.17 -25.80
CA THR A 13 -26.71 -32.80 -25.85
C THR A 13 -27.27 -32.00 -24.67
N SER A 14 -26.44 -31.80 -23.64
CA SER A 14 -26.68 -30.79 -22.61
C SER A 14 -26.28 -29.41 -23.14
N HIS A 15 -27.23 -28.49 -23.24
CA HIS A 15 -26.92 -27.08 -23.49
C HIS A 15 -26.53 -26.41 -22.18
N ILE A 16 -25.27 -26.00 -22.11
CA ILE A 16 -24.73 -25.19 -21.02
C ILE A 16 -24.79 -23.74 -21.48
N SER A 17 -25.48 -22.89 -20.71
CA SER A 17 -25.60 -21.46 -21.01
C SER A 17 -25.25 -20.62 -19.79
N LEU A 18 -24.49 -19.56 -20.01
CA LEU A 18 -24.14 -18.57 -19.01
C LEU A 18 -25.28 -17.53 -18.92
N VAL A 19 -25.95 -17.48 -17.78
CA VAL A 19 -27.00 -16.47 -17.49
C VAL A 19 -26.59 -15.70 -16.24
N ASN A 20 -26.44 -14.38 -16.36
CA ASN A 20 -26.07 -13.48 -15.26
C ASN A 20 -24.79 -13.90 -14.50
N GLY A 21 -23.75 -14.34 -15.21
CA GLY A 21 -22.47 -14.72 -14.60
C GLY A 21 -22.48 -16.06 -13.86
N ARG A 22 -23.56 -16.83 -13.94
CA ARG A 22 -23.66 -18.20 -13.42
C ARG A 22 -23.83 -19.19 -14.56
N TRP A 23 -23.02 -20.25 -14.54
CA TRP A 23 -23.15 -21.37 -15.46
C TRP A 23 -24.36 -22.20 -15.07
N THR A 24 -25.29 -22.37 -16.01
CA THR A 24 -26.50 -23.19 -15.80
C THR A 24 -26.53 -24.35 -16.79
N VAL A 25 -26.87 -25.53 -16.30
CA VAL A 25 -27.00 -26.75 -17.10
C VAL A 25 -28.49 -27.07 -17.22
N LYS A 26 -29.07 -26.93 -18.42
CA LYS A 26 -30.43 -27.41 -18.68
C LYS A 26 -30.37 -28.82 -19.27
N ARG A 27 -31.03 -29.77 -18.60
CA ARG A 27 -31.32 -31.10 -19.16
C ARG A 27 -32.68 -31.03 -19.87
N ASN A 28 -32.74 -31.44 -21.14
CA ASN A 28 -34.02 -31.63 -21.82
C ASN A 28 -34.64 -32.96 -21.38
N GLY A 29 -35.81 -32.90 -20.74
CA GLY A 29 -36.60 -34.06 -20.32
C GLY A 29 -37.36 -33.75 -19.03
N GLY A 30 -38.58 -33.22 -19.16
CA GLY A 30 -39.42 -32.86 -18.03
C GLY A 30 -40.02 -34.09 -17.32
N LEU A 31 -40.08 -34.00 -15.99
CA LEU A 31 -41.23 -34.47 -15.23
C LEU A 31 -41.49 -33.44 -14.13
N GLN A 32 -42.66 -32.83 -14.22
CA GLN A 32 -43.22 -31.83 -13.32
C GLN A 32 -44.14 -32.56 -12.34
N LEU A 33 -43.98 -32.41 -11.03
CA LEU A 33 -44.94 -32.81 -9.98
C LEU A 33 -44.47 -32.25 -8.61
N PRO A 34 -45.38 -32.03 -7.64
CA PRO A 34 -46.22 -30.84 -7.48
C PRO A 34 -45.80 -29.96 -6.28
N GLU A 35 -46.34 -28.75 -6.25
CA GLU A 35 -46.22 -27.77 -5.17
C GLU A 35 -46.71 -28.33 -3.83
N THR A 36 -45.90 -28.18 -2.78
CA THR A 36 -46.36 -28.18 -1.38
C THR A 36 -45.98 -26.87 -0.74
N HIS A 37 -46.99 -26.03 -0.52
CA HIS A 37 -46.93 -24.87 0.36
C HIS A 37 -46.59 -25.32 1.79
N HIS A 38 -45.52 -24.79 2.35
CA HIS A 38 -45.45 -24.44 3.78
C HIS A 38 -44.60 -23.19 3.95
N HIS A 39 -45.22 -22.20 4.60
CA HIS A 39 -44.66 -20.94 5.06
C HIS A 39 -43.50 -21.15 6.03
N GLU A 40 -42.43 -20.34 5.91
CA GLU A 40 -41.83 -19.62 7.04
C GLU A 40 -40.83 -18.53 6.57
N GLU A 41 -41.23 -17.28 6.84
CA GLU A 41 -40.49 -16.03 7.10
C GLU A 41 -39.31 -15.58 6.22
N GLU A 42 -39.63 -14.64 5.31
CA GLU A 42 -38.73 -13.58 4.86
C GLU A 42 -38.55 -12.50 5.95
N THR A 43 -37.31 -12.18 6.31
CA THR A 43 -36.96 -10.92 6.99
C THR A 43 -35.74 -10.29 6.36
N GLU A 44 -35.92 -9.61 5.22
CA GLU A 44 -35.01 -8.57 4.74
C GLU A 44 -35.79 -7.51 3.95
N GLN A 45 -36.30 -6.49 4.66
CA GLN A 45 -36.67 -5.20 4.06
C GLN A 45 -36.91 -4.16 5.15
N ASN A 46 -35.92 -3.29 5.39
CA ASN A 46 -36.08 -1.82 5.48
C ASN A 46 -34.80 -1.18 6.02
N ILE A 47 -34.17 -0.33 5.22
CA ILE A 47 -33.92 1.11 5.46
C ILE A 47 -33.11 1.60 4.26
N ALA A 48 -33.81 2.11 3.24
CA ALA A 48 -33.21 2.90 2.18
C ALA A 48 -34.26 3.82 1.54
N GLN A 49 -34.83 4.75 2.30
CA GLN A 49 -35.43 5.97 1.73
C GLN A 49 -35.32 7.13 2.71
N ARG A 50 -34.35 8.02 2.47
CA ARG A 50 -34.44 9.47 2.72
C ARG A 50 -33.25 10.20 2.10
N GLY A 51 -33.56 11.29 1.39
CA GLY A 51 -32.62 12.19 0.73
C GLY A 51 -32.56 11.89 -0.77
N GLY A 52 -33.04 12.73 -1.68
CA GLY A 52 -33.10 14.18 -1.67
C GLY A 52 -32.49 14.61 -3.01
N ARG A 53 -33.35 15.03 -3.95
CA ARG A 53 -32.95 15.53 -5.27
C ARG A 53 -31.94 16.66 -5.11
N ASN A 54 -30.87 16.65 -5.91
CA ASN A 54 -30.34 17.83 -6.57
C ASN A 54 -29.41 17.43 -7.71
N HIS A 55 -29.68 17.99 -8.90
CA HIS A 55 -28.82 17.98 -10.06
C HIS A 55 -27.49 18.68 -9.76
N LEU A 56 -26.37 18.14 -10.28
CA LEU A 56 -25.14 18.90 -10.52
C LEU A 56 -24.50 18.48 -11.85
N PRO A 57 -23.87 19.43 -12.59
CA PRO A 57 -23.28 19.20 -13.90
C PRO A 57 -21.81 18.78 -13.85
N GLN A 58 -21.30 18.43 -15.03
CA GLN A 58 -19.95 17.98 -15.33
C GLN A 58 -18.83 18.97 -14.97
N GLY A 59 -17.66 18.42 -14.62
CA GLY A 59 -16.33 19.01 -14.87
C GLY A 59 -15.71 19.82 -13.73
N VAL A 60 -14.80 19.21 -12.96
CA VAL A 60 -13.76 19.94 -12.21
C VAL A 60 -12.46 19.13 -12.18
N THR A 61 -11.45 19.64 -12.88
CA THR A 61 -10.01 19.40 -12.70
C THR A 61 -9.56 19.99 -11.37
N LEU A 62 -8.83 19.24 -10.54
CA LEU A 62 -8.27 19.75 -9.27
C LEU A 62 -6.76 19.96 -9.41
N ASP A 63 -6.39 21.22 -9.60
CA ASP A 63 -5.05 21.76 -9.40
C ASP A 63 -4.75 21.88 -7.90
N MET A 64 -3.54 21.48 -7.50
CA MET A 64 -3.02 21.66 -6.14
C MET A 64 -2.09 22.87 -6.12
N THR A 65 -2.57 24.02 -5.63
CA THR A 65 -1.73 25.14 -5.21
C THR A 65 -2.13 25.63 -3.82
N PRO A 66 -1.18 26.15 -3.00
CA PRO A 66 -1.44 26.48 -1.60
C PRO A 66 -1.83 27.95 -1.43
N SER A 67 -2.99 28.20 -0.81
CA SER A 67 -3.29 29.51 -0.25
C SER A 67 -4.10 29.39 1.04
N THR A 68 -3.40 29.71 2.13
CA THR A 68 -3.83 30.47 3.31
C THR A 68 -5.33 30.70 3.49
N LEU A 69 -5.93 30.08 4.53
CA LEU A 69 -6.90 30.79 5.39
C LEU A 69 -7.03 30.04 6.73
N GLY A 70 -6.82 30.78 7.82
CA GLY A 70 -7.07 30.31 9.17
C GLY A 70 -8.56 30.13 9.44
N ILE A 71 -8.90 29.10 10.21
CA ILE A 71 -10.21 28.96 10.84
C ILE A 71 -10.03 28.53 12.30
N ARG A 72 -10.62 29.36 13.16
CA ARG A 72 -10.98 29.12 14.56
C ARG A 72 -11.64 27.76 14.75
N LEU A 73 -11.19 26.98 15.72
CA LEU A 73 -11.95 25.85 16.24
C LEU A 73 -12.61 26.22 17.56
N SER A 74 -13.93 26.22 17.53
CA SER A 74 -14.87 26.23 18.64
C SER A 74 -14.83 24.88 19.38
N SER A 75 -14.63 24.94 20.69
CA SER A 75 -14.69 23.84 21.66
C SER A 75 -16.13 23.42 22.01
N PRO A 76 -16.40 22.13 22.26
CA PRO A 76 -17.50 21.69 23.12
C PRO A 76 -17.03 21.43 24.57
N SER A 77 -17.90 21.75 25.51
CA SER A 77 -17.68 21.77 26.97
C SER A 77 -17.78 20.39 27.65
N PRO A 78 -17.26 20.26 28.89
CA PRO A 78 -17.15 19.01 29.64
C PRO A 78 -18.20 18.88 30.76
N SER A 79 -18.44 17.65 31.20
CA SER A 79 -19.19 17.36 32.43
C SER A 79 -18.36 16.47 33.36
N SER A 80 -17.90 17.02 34.48
CA SER A 80 -18.34 16.64 35.84
C SER A 80 -17.27 16.88 36.93
N ARG A 81 -17.76 17.52 38.01
CA ARG A 81 -17.38 17.45 39.43
C ARG A 81 -16.43 18.48 40.06
N LEU A 82 -17.03 19.10 41.08
CA LEU A 82 -16.54 19.55 42.40
C LEU A 82 -15.96 20.97 42.52
N CYS A 83 -16.87 21.91 42.81
CA CYS A 83 -16.61 23.23 43.38
C CYS A 83 -16.57 23.18 44.92
N VAL A 84 -15.55 23.80 45.51
CA VAL A 84 -15.54 24.59 46.77
C VAL A 84 -14.29 25.48 46.61
N GLY A 85 -14.29 26.81 46.48
CA GLY A 85 -14.96 27.90 47.19
C GLY A 85 -13.87 28.90 47.62
N ILE A 86 -13.66 30.00 46.88
CA ILE A 86 -12.77 31.13 47.25
C ILE A 86 -13.59 32.44 47.15
N PRO A 87 -13.58 33.33 48.16
CA PRO A 87 -14.22 34.65 48.08
C PRO A 87 -13.28 35.77 47.57
N PRO A 88 -13.83 36.95 47.17
CA PRO A 88 -13.33 37.74 46.05
C PRO A 88 -12.49 38.98 46.42
N CYS A 89 -11.75 39.52 45.44
CA CYS A 89 -11.15 40.86 45.46
C CYS A 89 -12.01 41.87 44.66
N PRO A 90 -12.03 43.17 45.02
CA PRO A 90 -13.02 44.13 44.55
C PRO A 90 -12.60 44.91 43.29
N ASP A 91 -13.63 45.40 42.62
CA ASP A 91 -13.67 46.21 41.40
C ASP A 91 -12.95 47.57 41.51
N TYR A 92 -12.43 48.07 40.38
CA TYR A 92 -12.26 49.51 40.15
C TYR A 92 -12.69 49.93 38.75
N PHE A 93 -13.55 50.95 38.74
CA PHE A 93 -14.09 51.69 37.60
C PHE A 93 -13.02 52.50 36.86
N GLY A 94 -13.25 52.71 35.56
CA GLY A 94 -12.41 53.51 34.67
C GLY A 94 -12.65 55.03 34.72
N LEU A 95 -11.79 55.76 33.99
CA LEU A 95 -12.06 56.82 33.00
C LEU A 95 -10.76 57.62 32.70
N THR A 96 -10.60 57.99 31.43
CA THR A 96 -9.53 58.76 30.75
C THR A 96 -9.74 60.30 30.86
N PRO A 97 -8.97 61.19 30.19
CA PRO A 97 -7.52 61.35 29.95
C PRO A 97 -7.00 62.80 30.26
N ASP A 98 -5.75 63.10 29.85
CA ASP A 98 -5.12 64.42 29.58
C ASP A 98 -4.09 65.02 30.58
N THR A 99 -2.86 65.18 30.06
CA THR A 99 -1.64 65.92 30.49
C THR A 99 -1.85 67.45 30.66
N PRO A 100 -0.97 68.29 31.31
CA PRO A 100 0.52 68.25 31.29
C PRO A 100 1.34 68.75 32.53
N LEU A 101 2.66 68.58 32.40
CA LEU A 101 3.89 69.11 33.05
C LEU A 101 3.88 70.40 33.93
N LEU A 102 4.63 70.39 35.06
CA LEU A 102 5.74 71.31 35.52
C LEU A 102 5.96 71.30 37.08
N PRO A 103 7.12 71.80 37.64
CA PRO A 103 7.84 71.28 38.84
C PRO A 103 7.90 72.33 39.99
N PRO A 104 8.97 72.44 40.82
CA PRO A 104 9.67 71.54 41.76
C PRO A 104 9.48 71.98 43.24
N GLY A 105 9.83 71.12 44.22
CA GLY A 105 9.96 71.58 45.61
C GLY A 105 10.17 70.47 46.65
N THR A 106 11.40 70.40 47.17
CA THR A 106 11.87 69.93 48.49
C THR A 106 10.78 69.41 49.46
N PHE A 107 10.96 68.27 50.15
CA PHE A 107 11.70 68.27 51.42
C PHE A 107 12.16 66.86 51.85
N SER A 108 13.35 66.87 52.45
CA SER A 108 14.10 65.82 53.11
C SER A 108 13.40 65.21 54.35
N SER A 109 13.90 64.04 54.79
CA SER A 109 13.57 63.24 55.99
C SER A 109 12.55 62.12 55.67
N VAL A 110 12.86 60.82 55.63
CA VAL A 110 13.59 59.99 56.61
C VAL A 110 14.21 58.77 55.88
N ILE A 111 15.53 58.79 55.64
CA ILE A 111 16.32 57.58 55.29
C ILE A 111 17.07 57.17 56.54
N THR A 112 16.46 56.41 57.47
CA THR A 112 17.22 55.63 58.46
C THR A 112 16.44 54.52 59.20
N THR A 113 15.54 53.76 58.57
CA THR A 113 14.96 52.59 59.29
C THR A 113 14.43 51.45 58.42
N PHE A 114 15.13 51.02 57.37
CA PHE A 114 14.71 49.80 56.62
C PHE A 114 15.88 48.92 56.13
N SER A 115 16.95 48.78 56.93
CA SER A 115 18.06 47.86 56.61
C SER A 115 18.20 46.66 57.55
N SER A 116 17.25 46.43 58.47
CA SER A 116 17.34 45.34 59.47
C SER A 116 16.27 44.24 59.32
N VAL A 117 15.32 44.35 58.38
CA VAL A 117 14.24 43.34 58.20
C VAL A 117 14.45 42.48 56.94
N PHE A 118 15.25 42.95 55.97
CA PHE A 118 15.47 42.20 54.73
C PHE A 118 16.47 41.04 54.86
N THR A 119 17.37 41.09 55.85
CA THR A 119 18.41 40.07 56.06
C THR A 119 17.98 38.91 56.98
N ALA A 120 16.82 39.02 57.64
CA ALA A 120 16.30 37.99 58.55
C ALA A 120 15.32 36.99 57.88
N TRP A 121 14.95 37.21 56.61
CA TRP A 121 14.15 36.28 55.82
C TRP A 121 14.97 35.36 54.89
N GLN A 122 16.29 35.59 54.77
CA GLN A 122 17.17 34.79 53.92
C GLN A 122 17.87 33.62 54.63
N THR A 123 17.60 33.38 55.91
CA THR A 123 18.31 32.37 56.72
C THR A 123 17.43 31.25 57.28
N THR A 124 16.16 31.16 56.87
CA THR A 124 15.21 30.14 57.37
C THR A 124 14.45 29.40 56.26
N MET A 125 15.08 29.17 55.11
CA MET A 125 14.68 28.11 54.19
C MET A 125 15.92 27.31 53.79
N GLY A 126 16.39 26.48 54.72
CA GLY A 126 17.18 25.32 54.35
C GLY A 126 16.34 24.48 53.39
N CYS A 127 16.63 24.60 52.10
CA CYS A 127 16.01 23.84 51.02
C CYS A 127 16.39 22.35 51.15
N ARG A 128 15.79 21.67 52.13
CA ARG A 128 15.61 20.22 52.07
C ARG A 128 14.53 19.99 51.03
N GLN A 129 14.92 19.85 49.76
CA GLN A 129 14.03 19.28 48.74
C GLN A 129 13.40 18.01 49.35
N SER A 130 12.07 17.93 49.31
CA SER A 130 11.37 16.74 49.81
C SER A 130 11.90 15.51 49.07
N SER A 131 11.84 14.32 49.70
CA SER A 131 12.30 13.09 49.04
C SER A 131 11.61 12.91 47.68
N GLU A 132 10.34 13.30 47.61
CA GLU A 132 9.51 13.29 46.40
C GLU A 132 10.01 14.25 45.31
N GLU A 133 10.42 15.48 45.65
CA GLU A 133 11.01 16.41 44.69
C GLU A 133 12.36 15.92 44.16
N LYS A 134 13.19 15.31 45.03
CA LYS A 134 14.45 14.70 44.61
C LYS A 134 14.22 13.50 43.70
N GLU A 135 13.22 12.69 43.98
CA GLU A 135 12.84 11.55 43.14
C GLU A 135 12.24 11.99 41.82
N ALA A 136 11.36 13.00 41.82
CA ALA A 136 10.82 13.59 40.60
C ALA A 136 11.93 14.20 39.73
N ALA A 137 12.88 14.92 40.32
CA ALA A 137 14.05 15.45 39.61
C ALA A 137 15.01 14.36 39.09
N ARG A 138 15.09 13.20 39.77
CA ARG A 138 15.82 12.03 39.25
C ARG A 138 15.08 11.37 38.09
N ARG A 139 13.75 11.25 38.17
CA ARG A 139 12.89 10.68 37.13
C ARG A 139 12.91 11.55 35.86
N SER A 140 12.76 12.87 36.02
CA SER A 140 12.89 13.85 34.93
C SER A 140 14.28 13.79 34.29
N ARG A 141 15.36 13.79 35.07
CA ARG A 141 16.73 13.62 34.51
C ARG A 141 16.92 12.30 33.77
N ARG A 142 16.28 11.21 34.20
CA ARG A 142 16.31 9.91 33.49
C ARG A 142 15.55 9.99 32.16
N ILE A 143 14.38 10.61 32.15
CA ILE A 143 13.58 10.86 30.95
C ILE A 143 14.36 11.74 29.97
N ASP A 144 14.91 12.86 30.42
CA ASP A 144 15.71 13.76 29.57
C ASP A 144 16.92 13.06 28.96
N ARG A 145 17.59 12.19 29.74
CA ARG A 145 18.71 11.38 29.23
C ARG A 145 18.24 10.38 28.18
N HIS A 146 17.08 9.75 28.40
CA HIS A 146 16.48 8.84 27.45
C HIS A 146 16.09 9.56 26.15
N LEU A 147 15.38 10.69 26.25
CA LEU A 147 14.99 11.54 25.12
C LEU A 147 16.20 12.03 24.31
N ARG A 148 17.28 12.45 24.98
CA ARG A 148 18.53 12.82 24.28
C ARG A 148 19.14 11.64 23.53
N SER A 149 19.15 10.45 24.14
CA SER A 149 19.67 9.24 23.50
C SER A 149 18.81 8.78 22.32
N GLU A 150 17.48 8.87 22.43
CA GLU A 150 16.55 8.58 21.35
C GLU A 150 16.66 9.62 20.23
N SER A 151 16.77 10.91 20.55
CA SER A 151 16.98 11.96 19.57
C SER A 151 18.28 11.77 18.78
N GLN A 152 19.37 11.36 19.44
CA GLN A 152 20.62 11.02 18.74
C GLN A 152 20.47 9.77 17.86
N ARG A 153 19.73 8.75 18.30
CA ARG A 153 19.45 7.56 17.47
C ARG A 153 18.58 7.91 16.27
N GLN A 154 17.52 8.70 16.46
CA GLN A 154 16.64 9.16 15.38
C GLN A 154 17.38 10.04 14.38
N ARG A 155 18.32 10.89 14.81
CA ARG A 155 19.18 11.67 13.90
C ARG A 155 20.08 10.81 13.01
N ARG A 156 20.34 9.55 13.39
CA ARG A 156 21.13 8.58 12.61
C ARG A 156 20.25 7.57 11.86
N GLU A 157 18.92 7.69 11.99
CA GLU A 157 17.97 6.83 11.30
C GLU A 157 17.75 7.38 9.88
N ILE A 158 17.99 6.55 8.87
CA ILE A 158 17.73 6.88 7.47
C ILE A 158 16.31 6.43 7.14
N LYS A 159 15.43 7.40 6.86
CA LYS A 159 14.04 7.11 6.52
C LYS A 159 13.88 7.01 5.00
N LEU A 160 13.56 5.81 4.51
CA LEU A 160 13.28 5.51 3.12
C LEU A 160 11.77 5.39 2.91
N LEU A 161 11.22 6.14 1.96
CA LEU A 161 9.80 6.06 1.62
C LEU A 161 9.63 5.35 0.27
N LEU A 162 8.92 4.22 0.26
CA LEU A 162 8.59 3.49 -0.96
C LEU A 162 7.29 4.03 -1.57
N LEU A 163 7.36 4.58 -2.77
CA LEU A 163 6.21 5.10 -3.51
C LEU A 163 6.08 4.42 -4.86
N GLY A 164 4.90 4.52 -5.47
CA GLY A 164 4.59 3.93 -6.77
C GLY A 164 3.19 3.34 -6.81
N THR A 165 2.70 3.04 -8.02
CA THR A 165 1.37 2.46 -8.26
C THR A 165 1.21 1.10 -7.58
N SER A 166 -0.02 0.59 -7.51
CA SER A 166 -0.25 -0.81 -7.11
C SER A 166 0.56 -1.76 -8.00
N ASN A 167 0.99 -2.88 -7.44
CA ASN A 167 1.74 -3.95 -8.13
C ASN A 167 3.13 -3.59 -8.65
N SER A 168 3.65 -2.38 -8.37
CA SER A 168 5.01 -1.97 -8.75
C SER A 168 6.14 -2.74 -8.05
N GLY A 169 5.83 -3.54 -7.02
CA GLY A 169 6.80 -4.38 -6.30
C GLY A 169 7.36 -3.78 -5.00
N LYS A 170 6.77 -2.70 -4.47
CA LYS A 170 7.17 -2.07 -3.20
C LYS A 170 7.28 -3.08 -2.05
N SER A 171 6.20 -3.83 -1.78
CA SER A 171 6.17 -4.80 -0.69
C SER A 171 7.12 -5.98 -0.93
N THR A 172 7.40 -6.32 -2.18
CA THR A 172 8.44 -7.31 -2.53
C THR A 172 9.84 -6.80 -2.16
N ILE A 173 10.14 -5.52 -2.42
CA ILE A 173 11.41 -4.89 -1.99
C ILE A 173 11.54 -4.88 -0.46
N VAL A 174 10.46 -4.62 0.27
CA VAL A 174 10.46 -4.72 1.74
C VAL A 174 10.77 -6.14 2.21
N LYS A 175 10.13 -7.16 1.60
CA LYS A 175 10.43 -8.57 1.88
C LYS A 175 11.91 -8.89 1.61
N GLN A 176 12.48 -8.36 0.53
CA GLN A 176 13.92 -8.50 0.23
C GLN A 176 14.80 -7.87 1.32
N MET A 177 14.45 -6.70 1.85
CA MET A 177 15.23 -6.11 2.96
C MET A 177 15.22 -7.00 4.19
N LYS A 178 14.10 -7.67 4.48
CA LYS A 178 14.04 -8.65 5.57
C LYS A 178 14.94 -9.86 5.31
N ILE A 179 14.99 -10.35 4.06
CA ILE A 179 15.85 -11.46 3.63
C ILE A 179 17.33 -11.10 3.75
N ILE A 180 17.73 -9.95 3.21
CA ILE A 180 19.13 -9.56 3.08
C ILE A 180 19.69 -9.04 4.41
N HIS A 181 18.91 -8.28 5.19
CA HIS A 181 19.42 -7.52 6.34
C HIS A 181 18.81 -7.88 7.70
N SER A 182 17.74 -8.68 7.75
CA SER A 182 17.04 -9.01 9.01
C SER A 182 16.95 -10.51 9.30
N GLY A 183 17.90 -11.31 8.78
CA GLY A 183 17.98 -12.75 9.03
C GLY A 183 16.90 -13.59 8.34
N GLY A 184 16.14 -12.99 7.40
CA GLY A 184 15.15 -13.67 6.57
C GLY A 184 13.89 -14.15 7.30
N PHE A 185 13.34 -15.24 6.78
CA PHE A 185 12.11 -15.85 7.29
C PHE A 185 12.47 -17.18 7.94
N ASN A 186 12.15 -17.31 9.23
CA ASN A 186 12.27 -18.59 9.93
C ASN A 186 11.11 -19.52 9.52
N LEU A 187 11.20 -20.79 9.93
CA LEU A 187 10.24 -21.82 9.53
C LEU A 187 8.80 -21.48 9.89
N ASP A 188 8.58 -20.90 11.08
CA ASP A 188 7.24 -20.55 11.56
C ASP A 188 6.68 -19.38 10.77
N ALA A 189 7.49 -18.35 10.51
CA ALA A 189 7.11 -17.23 9.64
C ALA A 189 6.81 -17.71 8.21
N CYS A 190 7.56 -18.69 7.67
CA CYS A 190 7.25 -19.26 6.36
C CYS A 190 5.88 -19.94 6.34
N LYS A 191 5.52 -20.69 7.40
CA LYS A 191 4.22 -21.36 7.50
C LYS A 191 3.05 -20.37 7.53
N GLU A 192 3.24 -19.20 8.13
CA GLU A 192 2.21 -18.14 8.14
C GLU A 192 1.84 -17.64 6.74
N TYR A 193 2.72 -17.77 5.74
CA TYR A 193 2.42 -17.40 4.35
C TYR A 193 1.65 -18.48 3.57
N LYS A 194 1.56 -19.72 4.09
CA LYS A 194 0.92 -20.83 3.37
C LYS A 194 -0.52 -20.49 2.93
N PRO A 195 -1.43 -20.01 3.80
CA PRO A 195 -2.80 -19.73 3.39
C PRO A 195 -2.89 -18.67 2.29
N LEU A 196 -2.03 -17.64 2.35
CA LEU A 196 -1.97 -16.58 1.34
C LEU A 196 -1.53 -17.11 -0.03
N ILE A 197 -0.51 -17.97 -0.07
CA ILE A 197 -0.01 -18.56 -1.32
C ILE A 197 -1.07 -19.47 -1.96
N LEU A 198 -1.73 -20.29 -1.16
CA LEU A 198 -2.83 -21.14 -1.63
C LEU A 198 -3.97 -20.29 -2.19
N TYR A 199 -4.35 -19.22 -1.48
CA TYR A 199 -5.34 -18.26 -1.96
C TYR A 199 -4.92 -17.62 -3.29
N ASN A 200 -3.67 -17.16 -3.42
CA ASN A 200 -3.18 -16.57 -4.67
C ASN A 200 -3.25 -17.55 -5.85
N ALA A 201 -2.98 -18.83 -5.63
CA ALA A 201 -3.09 -19.87 -6.67
C ALA A 201 -4.55 -20.10 -7.11
N ILE A 202 -5.47 -20.23 -6.15
CA ILE A 202 -6.90 -20.42 -6.41
C ILE A 202 -7.49 -19.19 -7.11
N ASP A 203 -7.23 -17.98 -6.59
CA ASP A 203 -7.70 -16.73 -7.17
C ASP A 203 -7.21 -16.54 -8.60
N SER A 204 -5.93 -16.84 -8.85
CA SER A 204 -5.32 -16.77 -10.19
C SER A 204 -6.11 -17.59 -11.22
N LEU A 205 -6.35 -18.87 -10.93
CA LEU A 205 -7.09 -19.73 -11.85
C LEU A 205 -8.55 -19.27 -11.97
N THR A 206 -9.18 -18.92 -10.86
CA THR A 206 -10.58 -18.42 -10.83
C THR A 206 -10.76 -17.20 -11.74
N ARG A 207 -9.79 -16.28 -11.75
CA ARG A 207 -9.80 -15.10 -12.62
C ARG A 207 -9.65 -15.45 -14.10
N ILE A 208 -8.79 -16.41 -14.45
CA ILE A 208 -8.68 -16.92 -15.82
C ILE A 208 -10.01 -17.54 -16.27
N ILE A 209 -10.63 -18.39 -15.44
CA ILE A 209 -11.89 -19.05 -15.79
C ILE A 209 -13.03 -18.04 -15.97
N ARG A 210 -13.08 -16.98 -15.15
CA ARG A 210 -14.03 -15.87 -15.37
C ARG A 210 -13.76 -15.11 -16.67
N ALA A 211 -12.50 -14.94 -17.04
CA ALA A 211 -12.11 -14.22 -18.24
C ALA A 211 -12.48 -14.96 -19.53
N LEU A 212 -12.50 -16.30 -19.55
CA LEU A 212 -12.98 -17.09 -20.69
C LEU A 212 -14.33 -16.60 -21.22
N ALA A 213 -15.30 -16.39 -20.34
CA ALA A 213 -16.63 -15.93 -20.70
C ALA A 213 -16.61 -14.50 -21.29
N THR A 214 -15.82 -13.60 -20.70
CA THR A 214 -15.68 -12.21 -21.15
C THR A 214 -15.01 -12.13 -22.52
N LEU A 215 -13.98 -12.94 -22.74
CA LEU A 215 -13.21 -13.00 -23.98
C LEU A 215 -13.84 -13.91 -25.04
N LYS A 216 -14.92 -14.61 -24.69
CA LYS A 216 -15.62 -15.59 -25.54
C LYS A 216 -14.68 -16.68 -26.05
N ILE A 217 -13.85 -17.19 -25.15
CA ILE A 217 -12.95 -18.32 -25.41
C ILE A 217 -13.64 -19.56 -24.84
N ASP A 218 -13.84 -20.55 -25.69
CA ASP A 218 -14.39 -21.85 -25.28
C ASP A 218 -13.30 -22.75 -24.69
N PHE A 219 -13.69 -23.67 -23.82
CA PHE A 219 -12.80 -24.75 -23.41
C PHE A 219 -12.46 -25.62 -24.62
N HIS A 220 -11.20 -26.07 -24.70
CA HIS A 220 -10.83 -27.02 -25.74
C HIS A 220 -11.49 -28.38 -25.52
N ASN A 221 -11.48 -28.86 -24.27
CA ASN A 221 -12.28 -30.01 -23.87
C ASN A 221 -13.59 -29.54 -23.20
N PRO A 222 -14.77 -29.79 -23.81
CA PRO A 222 -16.07 -29.40 -23.25
C PRO A 222 -16.33 -29.91 -21.82
N ASP A 223 -15.74 -31.04 -21.42
CA ASP A 223 -15.87 -31.59 -20.07
C ASP A 223 -15.29 -30.65 -19.00
N ARG A 224 -14.37 -29.75 -19.37
CA ARG A 224 -13.82 -28.74 -18.45
C ARG A 224 -14.87 -27.75 -17.94
N ALA A 225 -16.03 -27.63 -18.62
CA ALA A 225 -17.13 -26.83 -18.11
C ALA A 225 -17.63 -27.33 -16.74
N TYR A 226 -17.61 -28.64 -16.50
CA TYR A 226 -17.97 -29.21 -15.20
C TYR A 226 -16.90 -28.89 -14.14
N ASP A 227 -15.62 -29.02 -14.51
CA ASP A 227 -14.51 -28.64 -13.64
C ASP A 227 -14.55 -27.16 -13.25
N ALA A 228 -14.92 -26.26 -14.18
CA ALA A 228 -15.08 -24.84 -13.89
C ALA A 228 -16.16 -24.58 -12.84
N VAL A 229 -17.30 -25.29 -12.91
CA VAL A 229 -18.35 -25.22 -11.89
C VAL A 229 -17.83 -25.73 -10.54
N GLN A 230 -17.10 -26.84 -10.54
CA GLN A 230 -16.51 -27.41 -9.33
C GLN A 230 -15.48 -26.47 -8.69
N LEU A 231 -14.63 -25.81 -9.48
CA LEU A 231 -13.68 -24.81 -9.00
C LEU A 231 -14.40 -23.74 -8.15
N PHE A 232 -15.47 -23.15 -8.67
CA PHE A 232 -16.23 -22.13 -7.94
C PHE A 232 -16.93 -22.68 -6.70
N ALA A 233 -17.41 -23.92 -6.72
CA ALA A 233 -18.07 -24.55 -5.57
C ALA A 233 -17.07 -24.86 -4.44
N LEU A 234 -15.85 -25.26 -4.79
CA LEU A 234 -14.80 -25.67 -3.85
C LEU A 234 -13.93 -24.50 -3.36
N THR A 235 -13.96 -23.34 -4.03
CA THR A 235 -13.15 -22.16 -3.65
C THR A 235 -13.44 -21.68 -2.23
N GLY A 236 -14.72 -21.46 -1.87
CA GLY A 236 -15.08 -20.99 -0.53
C GLY A 236 -14.64 -21.93 0.61
N PRO A 237 -14.92 -23.25 0.52
CA PRO A 237 -14.39 -24.23 1.46
C PRO A 237 -12.85 -24.24 1.56
N ALA A 238 -12.15 -24.12 0.45
CA ALA A 238 -10.67 -24.07 0.43
C ALA A 238 -10.12 -22.82 1.11
N GLU A 239 -10.72 -21.65 0.87
CA GLU A 239 -10.36 -20.38 1.51
C GLU A 239 -10.56 -20.44 3.03
N SER A 240 -11.72 -20.95 3.47
CA SER A 240 -12.04 -21.07 4.90
C SER A 240 -11.14 -22.03 5.67
N LYS A 241 -10.70 -23.13 5.03
CA LYS A 241 -9.79 -24.11 5.64
C LYS A 241 -8.32 -23.74 5.46
N GLY A 242 -7.99 -22.86 4.51
CA GLY A 242 -6.62 -22.53 4.16
C GLY A 242 -5.87 -23.71 3.52
N GLU A 243 -6.57 -24.55 2.76
CA GLU A 243 -6.05 -25.80 2.20
C GLU A 243 -6.62 -26.06 0.80
N ILE A 244 -5.81 -26.64 -0.09
CA ILE A 244 -6.28 -27.16 -1.39
C ILE A 244 -6.48 -28.67 -1.23
N THR A 245 -7.73 -29.12 -1.28
CA THR A 245 -8.05 -30.56 -1.23
C THR A 245 -7.58 -31.28 -2.49
N GLU A 246 -7.38 -32.61 -2.42
CA GLU A 246 -7.03 -33.42 -3.60
C GLU A 246 -8.05 -33.27 -4.74
N GLU A 247 -9.33 -33.15 -4.39
CA GLU A 247 -10.41 -32.89 -5.35
C GLU A 247 -10.21 -31.55 -6.08
N LEU A 248 -9.98 -30.47 -5.32
CA LEU A 248 -9.75 -29.15 -5.89
C LEU A 248 -8.45 -29.10 -6.70
N GLN A 249 -7.37 -29.70 -6.20
CA GLN A 249 -6.11 -29.83 -6.95
C GLN A 249 -6.35 -30.52 -8.29
N GLY A 250 -7.07 -31.65 -8.30
CA GLY A 250 -7.39 -32.37 -9.52
C GLY A 250 -8.17 -31.52 -10.53
N VAL A 251 -9.16 -30.75 -10.07
CA VAL A 251 -9.92 -29.78 -10.88
C VAL A 251 -8.99 -28.70 -11.45
N MET A 252 -8.18 -28.07 -10.59
CA MET A 252 -7.28 -26.99 -10.99
C MET A 252 -6.26 -27.45 -12.04
N LYS A 253 -5.66 -28.63 -11.88
CA LYS A 253 -4.71 -29.20 -12.85
C LYS A 253 -5.33 -29.42 -14.22
N ARG A 254 -6.53 -30.01 -14.26
CA ARG A 254 -7.20 -30.30 -15.53
C ARG A 254 -7.64 -29.03 -16.25
N LEU A 255 -8.09 -28.02 -15.51
CA LEU A 255 -8.38 -26.71 -16.07
C LEU A 255 -7.11 -26.03 -16.59
N TRP A 256 -6.03 -26.00 -15.81
CA TRP A 256 -4.79 -25.36 -16.23
C TRP A 256 -4.17 -26.01 -17.48
N ALA A 257 -4.32 -27.33 -17.63
CA ALA A 257 -3.84 -28.05 -18.82
C ALA A 257 -4.68 -27.84 -20.09
N ASP A 258 -5.89 -27.27 -20.00
CA ASP A 258 -6.75 -27.05 -21.16
C ASP A 258 -6.20 -25.92 -22.05
N SER A 259 -6.15 -26.15 -23.37
CA SER A 259 -5.56 -25.17 -24.29
C SER A 259 -6.39 -23.89 -24.42
N GLY A 260 -7.71 -23.93 -24.20
CA GLY A 260 -8.54 -22.72 -24.14
C GLY A 260 -8.22 -21.88 -22.90
N VAL A 261 -7.93 -22.52 -21.77
CA VAL A 261 -7.45 -21.84 -20.55
C VAL A 261 -6.07 -21.23 -20.77
N GLN A 262 -5.15 -21.95 -21.43
CA GLN A 262 -3.82 -21.43 -21.80
C GLN A 262 -3.90 -20.26 -22.79
N GLU A 263 -4.82 -20.31 -23.76
CA GLU A 263 -5.08 -19.20 -24.68
C GLU A 263 -5.57 -17.96 -23.92
N CYS A 264 -6.52 -18.13 -23.00
CA CYS A 264 -7.01 -17.06 -22.14
C CYS A 264 -5.88 -16.45 -21.31
N PHE A 265 -5.01 -17.28 -20.73
CA PHE A 265 -3.83 -16.83 -20.00
C PHE A 265 -2.85 -16.01 -20.86
N CYS A 266 -2.65 -16.39 -22.13
CA CYS A 266 -1.83 -15.63 -23.08
C CYS A 266 -2.41 -14.23 -23.40
N ARG A 267 -3.71 -14.04 -23.21
CA ARG A 267 -4.44 -12.78 -23.36
C ARG A 267 -4.71 -12.08 -22.03
N SER A 268 -3.90 -12.39 -21.00
CA SER A 268 -4.02 -11.84 -19.65
C SER A 268 -3.85 -10.31 -19.56
N ASN A 269 -3.39 -9.64 -20.61
CA ASN A 269 -3.37 -8.18 -20.71
C ASN A 269 -4.77 -7.56 -20.90
N GLU A 270 -5.77 -8.35 -21.32
CA GLU A 270 -7.14 -7.90 -21.56
C GLU A 270 -8.02 -7.90 -20.29
N TYR A 271 -7.52 -8.48 -19.20
CA TYR A 271 -8.18 -8.51 -17.90
C TYR A 271 -7.16 -8.34 -16.77
N HIS A 272 -7.63 -8.32 -15.52
CA HIS A 272 -6.71 -8.24 -14.39
C HIS A 272 -6.32 -9.64 -13.95
N LEU A 273 -5.05 -9.99 -14.15
CA LEU A 273 -4.41 -11.18 -13.63
C LEU A 273 -3.09 -10.83 -12.93
N GLU A 274 -2.61 -11.73 -12.09
CA GLU A 274 -1.35 -11.61 -11.38
C GLU A 274 -0.17 -12.13 -12.21
N ASP A 275 0.98 -11.47 -12.13
CA ASP A 275 2.16 -11.88 -12.91
C ASP A 275 2.69 -13.26 -12.50
N ASN A 276 2.56 -13.59 -11.22
CA ASN A 276 3.04 -14.86 -10.65
C ASN A 276 2.05 -16.02 -10.83
N THR A 277 0.98 -15.85 -11.62
CA THR A 277 0.00 -16.92 -11.84
C THR A 277 0.64 -18.19 -12.41
N ALA A 278 1.51 -18.07 -13.41
CA ALA A 278 2.19 -19.23 -13.99
C ALA A 278 3.14 -19.92 -12.98
N TYR A 279 3.79 -19.14 -12.11
CA TYR A 279 4.66 -19.66 -11.05
C TYR A 279 3.89 -20.63 -10.14
N TYR A 280 2.68 -20.25 -9.71
CA TYR A 280 1.86 -21.10 -8.85
C TYR A 280 1.26 -22.30 -9.58
N LEU A 281 0.67 -22.08 -10.76
CA LEU A 281 -0.12 -23.11 -11.42
C LEU A 281 0.75 -24.19 -12.08
N ASN A 282 1.99 -23.86 -12.47
CA ASN A 282 2.93 -24.84 -13.00
C ASN A 282 3.50 -25.78 -11.94
N ASP A 283 3.53 -25.35 -10.67
CA ASP A 283 4.07 -26.11 -9.54
C ASP A 283 2.99 -26.43 -8.50
N LEU A 284 1.76 -26.62 -9.00
CA LEU A 284 0.58 -26.79 -8.15
C LEU A 284 0.69 -28.02 -7.25
N ASP A 285 1.35 -29.09 -7.71
CA ASP A 285 1.54 -30.31 -6.92
C ASP A 285 2.35 -30.09 -5.64
N ARG A 286 3.39 -29.25 -5.69
CA ARG A 286 4.16 -28.87 -4.51
C ARG A 286 3.33 -27.97 -3.60
N ILE A 287 2.65 -26.98 -4.18
CA ILE A 287 1.91 -25.96 -3.45
C ILE A 287 0.68 -26.54 -2.72
N SER A 288 -0.06 -27.46 -3.35
CA SER A 288 -1.26 -28.06 -2.74
C SER A 288 -0.95 -29.18 -1.74
N SER A 289 0.32 -29.53 -1.52
CA SER A 289 0.68 -30.57 -0.56
C SER A 289 0.32 -30.19 0.89
N ASN A 290 -0.20 -31.14 1.66
CA ASN A 290 -0.45 -30.95 3.10
C ASN A 290 0.85 -30.62 3.85
N GLU A 291 1.97 -31.15 3.39
CA GLU A 291 3.31 -30.91 3.95
C GLU A 291 4.00 -29.68 3.34
N PHE A 292 3.32 -28.94 2.46
CA PHE A 292 3.88 -27.74 1.83
C PHE A 292 4.33 -26.72 2.89
N ILE A 293 5.61 -26.36 2.82
CA ILE A 293 6.22 -25.26 3.56
C ILE A 293 6.71 -24.23 2.53
N PRO A 294 6.20 -23.00 2.56
CA PRO A 294 6.64 -21.94 1.65
C PRO A 294 8.14 -21.70 1.68
N THR A 295 8.73 -21.59 0.50
CA THR A 295 10.09 -21.14 0.31
C THR A 295 10.16 -19.61 0.32
N VAL A 296 11.38 -19.06 0.39
CA VAL A 296 11.59 -17.61 0.27
C VAL A 296 11.08 -17.08 -1.07
N GLU A 297 11.22 -17.86 -2.15
CA GLU A 297 10.72 -17.50 -3.47
C GLU A 297 9.18 -17.44 -3.49
N ASP A 298 8.50 -18.42 -2.89
CA ASP A 298 7.03 -18.40 -2.75
C ASP A 298 6.55 -17.15 -1.98
N ILE A 299 7.28 -16.77 -0.92
CA ILE A 299 6.98 -15.58 -0.11
C ILE A 299 7.20 -14.31 -0.93
N LEU A 300 8.26 -14.22 -1.73
CA LEU A 300 8.50 -13.07 -2.61
C LEU A 300 7.44 -12.94 -3.70
N CYS A 301 6.97 -14.07 -4.24
CA CYS A 301 5.90 -14.11 -5.23
C CYS A 301 4.51 -13.81 -4.63
N SER A 302 4.31 -14.08 -3.33
CA SER A 302 3.01 -13.89 -2.68
C SER A 302 2.53 -12.45 -2.73
N ARG A 303 1.25 -12.29 -3.04
CA ARG A 303 0.56 -11.03 -3.15
C ARG A 303 -0.44 -10.87 -2.02
N ASP A 304 -0.16 -9.88 -1.19
CA ASP A 304 -1.12 -9.29 -0.27
C ASP A 304 -1.30 -7.81 -0.62
N MET A 305 -2.54 -7.33 -0.59
CA MET A 305 -2.86 -5.96 -0.92
C MET A 305 -2.57 -5.07 0.28
N THR A 306 -1.41 -4.40 0.25
CA THR A 306 -1.02 -3.49 1.33
C THR A 306 -2.05 -2.38 1.53
N THR A 307 -2.65 -2.38 2.71
CA THR A 307 -3.52 -1.30 3.20
C THR A 307 -2.82 -0.53 4.30
N GLY A 308 -2.95 0.79 4.30
CA GLY A 308 -2.31 1.65 5.28
C GLY A 308 -0.81 1.85 5.04
N ILE A 309 -0.09 2.00 6.16
CA ILE A 309 1.33 2.32 6.22
C ILE A 309 2.01 1.24 7.05
N VAL A 310 3.01 0.59 6.47
CA VAL A 310 3.81 -0.45 7.14
C VAL A 310 5.24 0.03 7.26
N GLU A 311 5.76 0.05 8.48
CA GLU A 311 7.14 0.47 8.76
C GLU A 311 8.00 -0.74 9.11
N ASN A 312 9.12 -0.89 8.43
CA ASN A 312 10.10 -1.93 8.72
C ASN A 312 11.45 -1.29 9.03
N LYS A 313 12.12 -1.81 10.06
CA LYS A 313 13.44 -1.35 10.47
C LYS A 313 14.46 -2.45 10.27
N PHE A 314 15.62 -2.08 9.75
CA PHE A 314 16.76 -2.96 9.62
C PHE A 314 18.05 -2.17 9.79
N THR A 315 19.14 -2.88 10.11
CA THR A 315 20.46 -2.27 10.27
C THR A 315 21.36 -2.70 9.14
N PHE A 316 22.02 -1.75 8.49
CA PHE A 316 22.95 -2.02 7.40
C PHE A 316 24.13 -1.03 7.44
N LYS A 317 25.38 -1.53 7.31
CA LYS A 317 26.61 -0.73 7.47
C LYS A 317 26.61 0.17 8.73
N GLU A 318 26.17 -0.36 9.87
CA GLU A 318 26.00 0.35 11.16
C GLU A 318 24.97 1.49 11.17
N LEU A 319 24.25 1.70 10.07
CA LEU A 319 23.15 2.65 9.95
C LEU A 319 21.82 1.94 10.17
N THR A 320 20.91 2.61 10.87
CA THR A 320 19.54 2.13 11.04
C THR A 320 18.68 2.69 9.92
N PHE A 321 18.12 1.80 9.10
CA PHE A 321 17.16 2.16 8.06
C PHE A 321 15.74 1.93 8.56
N LYS A 322 14.89 2.92 8.30
CA LYS A 322 13.44 2.85 8.47
C LYS A 322 12.79 2.92 7.11
N MET A 323 12.36 1.78 6.59
CA MET A 323 11.66 1.67 5.31
C MET A 323 10.15 1.71 5.53
N VAL A 324 9.49 2.64 4.85
CA VAL A 324 8.05 2.87 4.96
C VAL A 324 7.39 2.45 3.64
N ASP A 325 6.58 1.39 3.69
CA ASP A 325 5.76 0.91 2.58
C ASP A 325 4.32 1.41 2.74
N VAL A 326 3.77 1.93 1.66
CA VAL A 326 2.42 2.50 1.64
C VAL A 326 1.61 1.88 0.51
N GLY A 327 0.31 1.75 0.72
CA GLY A 327 -0.62 1.27 -0.30
C GLY A 327 -0.51 2.09 -1.59
N GLY A 328 -0.33 1.41 -2.73
CA GLY A 328 -0.15 2.05 -4.05
C GLY A 328 -1.44 2.46 -4.76
N GLN A 329 -2.58 1.96 -4.29
CA GLN A 329 -3.90 2.22 -4.87
C GLN A 329 -4.35 3.66 -4.63
N ARG A 330 -5.17 4.20 -5.54
CA ARG A 330 -5.66 5.60 -5.46
C ARG A 330 -6.33 5.93 -4.12
N SER A 331 -7.10 4.99 -3.56
CA SER A 331 -7.77 5.12 -2.24
C SER A 331 -6.79 5.31 -1.08
N GLU A 332 -5.60 4.69 -1.17
CA GLU A 332 -4.60 4.68 -0.10
C GLU A 332 -3.70 5.92 -0.12
N ARG A 333 -3.60 6.62 -1.26
CA ARG A 333 -2.67 7.76 -1.43
C ARG A 333 -2.93 8.94 -0.50
N LYS A 334 -4.18 9.11 -0.04
CA LYS A 334 -4.53 10.15 0.95
C LYS A 334 -3.75 9.99 2.27
N LYS A 335 -3.30 8.78 2.59
CA LYS A 335 -2.55 8.46 3.81
C LYS A 335 -1.06 8.82 3.69
N TRP A 336 -0.54 9.02 2.47
CA TRP A 336 0.90 9.16 2.23
C TRP A 336 1.52 10.40 2.90
N ILE A 337 0.76 11.49 3.00
CA ILE A 337 1.21 12.74 3.62
C ILE A 337 1.68 12.54 5.07
N HIS A 338 1.12 11.56 5.78
CA HIS A 338 1.52 11.22 7.15
C HIS A 338 2.93 10.64 7.26
N CYS A 339 3.55 10.27 6.13
CA CYS A 339 4.87 9.69 6.07
C CYS A 339 5.93 10.63 5.51
N PHE A 340 5.58 11.82 5.01
CA PHE A 340 6.48 12.68 4.24
C PHE A 340 7.51 13.42 5.09
N GLU A 341 7.20 13.66 6.37
CA GLU A 341 8.11 14.37 7.27
C GLU A 341 9.38 13.55 7.54
N GLY A 342 10.54 14.21 7.44
CA GLY A 342 11.84 13.62 7.77
C GLY A 342 12.28 12.48 6.85
N VAL A 343 11.74 12.39 5.62
CA VAL A 343 12.17 11.39 4.63
C VAL A 343 13.55 11.78 4.08
N THR A 344 14.51 10.86 4.18
CA THR A 344 15.86 11.04 3.67
C THR A 344 15.91 10.82 2.15
N ALA A 345 15.26 9.75 1.69
CA ALA A 345 15.18 9.43 0.27
C ALA A 345 13.85 8.74 -0.09
N ILE A 346 13.40 8.96 -1.32
CA ILE A 346 12.25 8.27 -1.91
C ILE A 346 12.76 7.21 -2.87
N ILE A 347 12.24 6.00 -2.74
CA ILE A 347 12.37 4.94 -3.74
C ILE A 347 11.04 4.83 -4.47
N PHE A 348 10.99 5.33 -5.70
CA PHE A 348 9.81 5.24 -6.55
C PHE A 348 9.88 3.99 -7.42
N CYS A 349 8.94 3.07 -7.24
CA CYS A 349 8.87 1.81 -7.97
C CYS A 349 7.93 1.92 -9.18
N VAL A 350 8.45 1.56 -10.35
CA VAL A 350 7.73 1.52 -11.63
C VAL A 350 7.59 0.08 -12.09
N GLU A 351 6.40 -0.30 -12.52
CA GLU A 351 6.12 -1.59 -13.18
C GLU A 351 6.43 -1.47 -14.69
N LEU A 352 7.61 -1.93 -15.13
CA LEU A 352 7.99 -1.86 -16.54
C LEU A 352 7.07 -2.69 -17.45
N SER A 353 6.67 -3.87 -16.99
CA SER A 353 5.78 -4.78 -17.73
C SER A 353 4.33 -4.30 -17.83
N GLY A 354 3.96 -3.20 -17.16
CA GLY A 354 2.59 -2.68 -17.11
C GLY A 354 2.19 -1.77 -18.27
N TYR A 355 3.01 -1.64 -19.31
CA TYR A 355 2.78 -0.68 -20.41
C TYR A 355 1.51 -0.96 -21.24
N ASP A 356 1.11 -2.23 -21.35
CA ASP A 356 -0.07 -2.68 -22.07
C ASP A 356 -1.29 -2.92 -21.15
N LEU A 357 -1.18 -2.61 -19.86
CA LEU A 357 -2.19 -2.91 -18.86
C LEU A 357 -3.00 -1.68 -18.45
N LYS A 358 -4.23 -1.94 -17.98
CA LYS A 358 -5.10 -0.93 -17.36
C LYS A 358 -5.12 -1.05 -15.84
N LEU A 359 -5.47 0.05 -15.18
CA LEU A 359 -5.68 0.10 -13.73
C LEU A 359 -6.87 -0.78 -13.32
N TYR A 360 -6.75 -1.39 -12.14
CA TYR A 360 -7.82 -2.20 -11.57
C TYR A 360 -9.02 -1.35 -11.16
N GLU A 361 -8.76 -0.11 -10.71
CA GLU A 361 -9.76 0.76 -10.11
C GLU A 361 -10.80 1.31 -11.09
N ASP A 362 -10.46 1.48 -12.37
CA ASP A 362 -11.36 2.04 -13.38
C ASP A 362 -11.42 1.25 -14.70
N ASN A 363 -10.53 0.27 -14.90
CA ASN A 363 -10.41 -0.53 -16.12
C ASN A 363 -10.33 0.29 -17.42
N GLN A 364 -9.85 1.54 -17.34
CA GLN A 364 -9.77 2.46 -18.47
C GLN A 364 -8.40 3.12 -18.56
N THR A 365 -7.86 3.58 -17.44
CA THR A 365 -6.57 4.29 -17.40
C THR A 365 -5.41 3.32 -17.59
N SER A 366 -4.48 3.62 -18.50
CA SER A 366 -3.21 2.88 -18.62
C SER A 366 -2.41 2.93 -17.31
N ARG A 367 -1.87 1.78 -16.86
CA ARG A 367 -1.03 1.72 -15.66
C ARG A 367 0.22 2.58 -15.79
N MET A 368 0.86 2.55 -16.96
CA MET A 368 2.08 3.33 -17.21
C MET A 368 1.79 4.84 -17.21
N ALA A 369 0.68 5.27 -17.83
CA ALA A 369 0.27 6.67 -17.80
C ALA A 369 -0.03 7.17 -16.38
N GLU A 370 -0.70 6.34 -15.56
CA GLU A 370 -0.91 6.64 -14.14
C GLU A 370 0.42 6.73 -13.37
N SER A 371 1.35 5.82 -13.62
CA SER A 371 2.67 5.81 -12.97
C SER A 371 3.47 7.07 -13.30
N LEU A 372 3.47 7.52 -14.55
CA LEU A 372 4.11 8.77 -14.99
C LEU A 372 3.47 9.99 -14.32
N ARG A 373 2.14 10.10 -14.30
CA ARG A 373 1.43 11.20 -13.62
C ARG A 373 1.73 11.25 -12.13
N LEU A 374 1.72 10.08 -11.49
CA LEU A 374 2.06 9.96 -10.08
C LEU A 374 3.51 10.39 -9.84
N PHE A 375 4.44 9.95 -10.69
CA PHE A 375 5.84 10.35 -10.59
C PHE A 375 6.04 11.85 -10.75
N ASP A 376 5.44 12.48 -11.76
CA ASP A 376 5.49 13.95 -11.95
C ASP A 376 5.04 14.69 -10.68
N SER A 377 3.95 14.24 -10.06
CA SER A 377 3.43 14.85 -8.82
C SER A 377 4.35 14.69 -7.61
N ILE A 378 5.17 13.63 -7.55
CA ILE A 378 6.09 13.36 -6.45
C ILE A 378 7.43 14.04 -6.69
N CYS A 379 7.97 13.89 -7.90
CA CYS A 379 9.25 14.45 -8.29
C CYS A 379 9.28 15.97 -8.12
N ASN A 380 8.18 16.63 -8.48
CA ASN A 380 8.03 18.08 -8.46
C ASN A 380 7.28 18.60 -7.21
N ASN A 381 7.13 17.78 -6.16
CA ASN A 381 6.47 18.20 -4.92
C ASN A 381 7.39 19.04 -4.01
N ASN A 382 6.87 20.13 -3.45
CA ASN A 382 7.60 20.99 -2.52
C ASN A 382 8.04 20.29 -1.22
N TRP A 383 7.34 19.23 -0.79
CA TRP A 383 7.78 18.40 0.34
C TRP A 383 9.10 17.68 0.08
N PHE A 384 9.46 17.47 -1.20
CA PHE A 384 10.58 16.64 -1.63
C PHE A 384 11.64 17.39 -2.43
N THR A 385 11.71 18.72 -2.25
CA THR A 385 12.70 19.56 -2.94
C THR A 385 14.14 19.13 -2.63
N ASN A 386 14.42 18.82 -1.36
CA ASN A 386 15.75 18.42 -0.89
C ASN A 386 15.86 16.90 -0.63
N THR A 387 14.89 16.12 -1.09
CA THR A 387 14.85 14.67 -0.86
C THR A 387 15.47 13.94 -2.06
N SER A 388 16.44 13.05 -1.79
CA SER A 388 17.03 12.21 -2.84
C SER A 388 15.98 11.31 -3.45
N LEU A 389 15.96 11.21 -4.78
CA LEU A 389 14.95 10.44 -5.50
C LEU A 389 15.60 9.32 -6.31
N ILE A 390 15.21 8.09 -6.01
CA ILE A 390 15.71 6.87 -6.62
C ILE A 390 14.55 6.25 -7.39
N LEU A 391 14.78 5.90 -8.66
CA LEU A 391 13.80 5.32 -9.54
C LEU A 391 14.11 3.84 -9.75
N PHE A 392 13.24 2.96 -9.26
CA PHE A 392 13.32 1.52 -9.51
C PHE A 392 12.41 1.16 -10.68
N LEU A 393 13.03 0.81 -11.80
CA LEU A 393 12.38 0.31 -13.00
C LEU A 393 12.28 -1.22 -12.87
N ASN A 394 11.23 -1.67 -12.18
CA ASN A 394 11.06 -3.04 -11.72
C ASN A 394 10.35 -3.93 -12.75
N LYS A 395 10.45 -5.26 -12.55
CA LYS A 395 9.94 -6.31 -13.45
C LYS A 395 10.58 -6.27 -14.83
N LYS A 396 11.89 -6.02 -14.85
CA LYS A 396 12.70 -5.95 -16.08
C LYS A 396 12.69 -7.29 -16.85
N ASP A 397 12.63 -8.39 -16.12
CA ASP A 397 12.49 -9.76 -16.60
C ASP A 397 11.18 -9.94 -17.39
N LEU A 398 10.06 -9.47 -16.83
CA LEU A 398 8.76 -9.54 -17.51
C LEU A 398 8.69 -8.59 -18.72
N LEU A 399 9.34 -7.42 -18.67
CA LEU A 399 9.47 -6.54 -19.84
C LEU A 399 10.22 -7.27 -20.97
N ALA A 400 11.34 -7.93 -20.64
CA ALA A 400 12.19 -8.60 -21.62
C ALA A 400 11.43 -9.71 -22.39
N GLU A 401 10.52 -10.42 -21.74
CA GLU A 401 9.68 -11.41 -22.41
C GLU A 401 8.49 -10.77 -23.16
N LYS A 402 7.83 -9.77 -22.57
CA LYS A 402 6.63 -9.17 -23.14
C LYS A 402 6.91 -8.34 -24.41
N ILE A 403 8.03 -7.62 -24.45
CA ILE A 403 8.38 -6.74 -25.58
C ILE A 403 8.55 -7.51 -26.90
N LYS A 404 8.89 -8.80 -26.84
CA LYS A 404 8.99 -9.69 -28.01
C LYS A 404 7.64 -9.90 -28.71
N ARG A 405 6.52 -9.67 -28.01
CA ARG A 405 5.16 -9.97 -28.48
C ARG A 405 4.31 -8.72 -28.66
N ILE A 406 4.38 -7.78 -27.72
CA ILE A 406 3.56 -6.56 -27.70
C ILE A 406 4.49 -5.35 -27.84
N PRO A 407 4.42 -4.57 -28.92
CA PRO A 407 5.32 -3.44 -29.13
C PRO A 407 5.06 -2.32 -28.12
N LEU A 408 6.11 -1.58 -27.76
CA LEU A 408 6.02 -0.47 -26.80
C LEU A 408 5.12 0.68 -27.31
N THR A 409 4.92 0.75 -28.63
CA THR A 409 4.08 1.75 -29.31
C THR A 409 2.61 1.74 -28.89
N VAL A 410 2.12 0.64 -28.30
CA VAL A 410 0.78 0.55 -27.71
C VAL A 410 0.61 1.54 -26.55
N CYS A 411 1.68 1.78 -25.79
CA CYS A 411 1.68 2.74 -24.69
C CYS A 411 2.26 4.10 -25.11
N PHE A 412 3.31 4.07 -25.95
CA PHE A 412 4.06 5.26 -26.36
C PHE A 412 4.05 5.38 -27.88
N ALA A 413 3.03 6.01 -28.44
CA ALA A 413 2.86 6.15 -29.89
C ALA A 413 4.07 6.81 -30.59
N ASP A 414 4.84 7.64 -29.87
CA ASP A 414 6.04 8.32 -30.37
C ASP A 414 7.33 7.51 -30.24
N TYR A 415 7.27 6.29 -29.72
CA TYR A 415 8.42 5.40 -29.69
C TYR A 415 8.86 5.05 -31.13
N ARG A 416 10.16 5.20 -31.40
CA ARG A 416 10.79 4.91 -32.71
C ARG A 416 11.92 3.88 -32.61
N GLY A 417 12.23 3.39 -31.41
CA GLY A 417 13.25 2.38 -31.19
C GLY A 417 12.77 0.98 -31.60
N GLN A 418 13.69 0.01 -31.52
CA GLN A 418 13.40 -1.39 -31.77
C GLN A 418 12.58 -1.99 -30.63
N ASN A 419 11.86 -3.09 -30.90
CA ASN A 419 11.15 -3.85 -29.86
C ASN A 419 12.11 -4.80 -29.10
N THR A 420 13.24 -4.27 -28.66
CA THR A 420 14.22 -4.96 -27.82
C THR A 420 14.09 -4.47 -26.38
N TYR A 421 14.49 -5.31 -25.43
CA TYR A 421 14.48 -4.95 -24.01
C TYR A 421 15.31 -3.70 -23.75
N GLU A 422 16.52 -3.63 -24.31
CA GLU A 422 17.50 -2.58 -24.05
C GLU A 422 16.98 -1.21 -24.49
N GLU A 423 16.45 -1.09 -25.71
CA GLU A 423 15.93 0.18 -26.22
C GLU A 423 14.63 0.58 -25.53
N ALA A 424 13.72 -0.37 -25.30
CA ALA A 424 12.45 -0.10 -24.63
C ALA A 424 12.65 0.34 -23.17
N ALA A 425 13.51 -0.35 -22.43
CA ALA A 425 13.78 -0.07 -21.03
C ALA A 425 14.43 1.32 -20.86
N VAL A 426 15.41 1.66 -21.69
CA VAL A 426 16.05 2.99 -21.70
C VAL A 426 15.07 4.09 -22.12
N TYR A 427 14.18 3.82 -23.08
CA TYR A 427 13.15 4.79 -23.45
C TYR A 427 12.20 5.07 -22.28
N VAL A 428 11.68 4.02 -21.63
CA VAL A 428 10.79 4.20 -20.47
C VAL A 428 11.52 4.94 -19.35
N GLN A 429 12.79 4.62 -19.05
CA GLN A 429 13.60 5.38 -18.09
C GLN A 429 13.61 6.88 -18.39
N ARG A 430 13.89 7.26 -19.64
CA ARG A 430 13.92 8.67 -20.07
C ARG A 430 12.57 9.35 -19.89
N GLN A 431 11.47 8.67 -20.19
CA GLN A 431 10.13 9.21 -19.98
C GLN A 431 9.87 9.62 -18.52
N PHE A 432 10.46 8.93 -17.54
CA PHE A 432 10.38 9.32 -16.14
C PHE A 432 11.38 10.45 -15.80
N GLU A 433 12.62 10.33 -16.22
CA GLU A 433 13.66 11.33 -15.95
C GLU A 433 13.34 12.71 -16.53
N ASP A 434 12.65 12.76 -17.68
CA ASP A 434 12.24 14.00 -18.32
C ASP A 434 11.09 14.73 -17.61
N LEU A 435 10.39 14.08 -16.68
CA LEU A 435 9.39 14.72 -15.83
C LEU A 435 10.01 15.58 -14.72
N ASN A 436 11.31 15.43 -14.46
CA ASN A 436 12.01 16.26 -13.49
C ASN A 436 12.22 17.67 -14.02
N ARG A 437 11.56 18.66 -13.41
CA ARG A 437 11.67 20.08 -13.80
C ARG A 437 12.90 20.75 -13.21
N ASN A 438 13.51 20.16 -12.19
CA ASN A 438 14.63 20.71 -11.43
C ASN A 438 15.91 19.89 -11.66
N LYS A 439 16.25 19.58 -12.92
CA LYS A 439 17.38 18.70 -13.29
C LYS A 439 18.74 19.20 -12.78
N GLU A 440 18.89 20.51 -12.57
CA GLU A 440 20.13 21.12 -12.08
C GLU A 440 20.39 20.87 -10.58
N THR A 441 19.32 20.73 -9.79
CA THR A 441 19.41 20.65 -8.32
C THR A 441 19.00 19.30 -7.76
N LYS A 442 18.23 18.52 -8.53
CA LYS A 442 17.70 17.23 -8.14
C LYS A 442 18.08 16.18 -9.17
N GLU A 443 18.99 15.29 -8.80
CA GLU A 443 19.35 14.14 -9.61
C GLU A 443 18.41 12.96 -9.32
N ILE A 444 18.07 12.19 -10.36
CA ILE A 444 17.28 10.96 -10.25
C ILE A 444 18.22 9.79 -10.46
N TYR A 445 18.31 8.91 -9.47
CA TYR A 445 19.14 7.70 -9.55
C TYR A 445 18.29 6.51 -10.03
N SER A 446 18.41 6.17 -11.32
CA SER A 446 17.62 5.13 -11.95
C SER A 446 18.31 3.77 -11.92
N HIS A 447 17.58 2.72 -11.53
CA HIS A 447 18.06 1.34 -11.52
C HIS A 447 17.01 0.38 -12.10
N PHE A 448 17.46 -0.52 -12.98
CA PHE A 448 16.63 -1.62 -13.47
C PHE A 448 16.64 -2.77 -12.47
N THR A 449 15.46 -3.12 -11.97
CA THR A 449 15.29 -4.10 -10.90
C THR A 449 14.42 -5.29 -11.30
N CYS A 450 14.71 -6.42 -10.68
CA CYS A 450 13.85 -7.58 -10.58
C CYS A 450 13.67 -7.87 -9.09
N ALA A 451 12.54 -7.46 -8.51
CA ALA A 451 12.34 -7.53 -7.06
C ALA A 451 12.30 -8.96 -6.51
N THR A 452 12.10 -9.97 -7.35
CA THR A 452 12.18 -11.39 -6.97
C THR A 452 13.62 -11.92 -6.99
N ASP A 453 14.55 -11.26 -7.69
CA ASP A 453 15.97 -11.59 -7.70
C ASP A 453 16.70 -10.91 -6.52
N THR A 454 17.03 -11.71 -5.50
CA THR A 454 17.73 -11.25 -4.30
C THR A 454 19.11 -10.66 -4.59
N SER A 455 19.86 -11.23 -5.55
CA SER A 455 21.21 -10.73 -5.88
C SER A 455 21.13 -9.37 -6.57
N ASN A 456 20.15 -9.19 -7.45
CA ASN A 456 19.92 -7.91 -8.11
C ASN A 456 19.50 -6.82 -7.10
N ILE A 457 18.60 -7.13 -6.17
CA ILE A 457 18.17 -6.16 -5.15
C ILE A 457 19.29 -5.83 -4.18
N GLN A 458 20.11 -6.80 -3.77
CA GLN A 458 21.26 -6.54 -2.90
C GLN A 458 22.24 -5.57 -3.56
N PHE A 459 22.64 -5.83 -4.82
CA PHE A 459 23.55 -4.96 -5.55
C PHE A 459 23.00 -3.53 -5.74
N VAL A 460 21.72 -3.43 -6.11
CA VAL A 460 21.08 -2.11 -6.31
C VAL A 460 20.96 -1.36 -4.99
N PHE A 461 20.62 -2.04 -3.89
CA PHE A 461 20.48 -1.41 -2.58
C PHE A 461 21.83 -0.94 -2.01
N ASP A 462 22.91 -1.68 -2.26
CA ASP A 462 24.27 -1.25 -1.90
C ASP A 462 24.64 0.05 -2.61
N ALA A 463 24.40 0.13 -3.93
CA ALA A 463 24.66 1.34 -4.72
C ALA A 463 23.81 2.54 -4.25
N VAL A 464 22.52 2.31 -3.98
CA VAL A 464 21.61 3.32 -3.43
C VAL A 464 22.08 3.82 -2.08
N THR A 465 22.55 2.92 -1.22
CA THR A 465 23.05 3.27 0.12
C THR A 465 24.27 4.18 0.03
N ASP A 466 25.20 3.88 -0.88
CA ASP A 466 26.40 4.69 -1.04
C ASP A 466 26.06 6.12 -1.53
N VAL A 467 25.09 6.27 -2.44
CA VAL A 467 24.58 7.58 -2.89
C VAL A 467 23.92 8.35 -1.75
N ILE A 468 23.04 7.69 -0.98
CA ILE A 468 22.34 8.32 0.15
C ILE A 468 23.35 8.78 1.22
N ILE A 469 24.36 7.97 1.51
CA ILE A 469 25.40 8.32 2.49
C ILE A 469 26.20 9.54 1.99
N GLN A 470 26.65 9.54 0.73
CA GLN A 470 27.39 10.66 0.15
C GLN A 470 26.59 11.98 0.21
N ASN A 471 25.30 11.95 -0.13
CA ASN A 471 24.47 13.15 -0.09
C ASN A 471 24.20 13.63 1.34
N ASN A 472 23.99 12.72 2.29
CA ASN A 472 23.86 13.09 3.70
C ASN A 472 25.16 13.67 4.28
N LEU A 473 26.33 13.14 3.90
CA LEU A 473 27.63 13.67 4.34
C LEU A 473 27.89 15.07 3.80
N LYS A 474 27.55 15.34 2.53
CA LYS A 474 27.58 16.69 1.94
C LYS A 474 26.67 17.66 2.71
N TYR A 475 25.46 17.22 3.07
CA TYR A 475 24.51 18.05 3.82
C TYR A 475 25.04 18.43 5.23
N ILE A 476 25.87 17.59 5.84
CA ILE A 476 26.48 17.83 7.15
C ILE A 476 27.80 18.64 7.02
N GLY A 477 28.27 18.92 5.80
CA GLY A 477 29.49 19.69 5.53
C GLY A 477 30.78 18.90 5.78
N LEU A 478 30.73 17.57 5.68
CA LEU A 478 31.86 16.67 5.93
C LEU A 478 32.59 16.20 4.67
N CYS A 479 32.16 16.65 3.48
CA CYS A 479 32.77 16.34 2.18
C CYS A 479 32.81 17.58 1.29
#